data_AF-A0A0D3BNF9-F1
#
_entry.id   AF-A0A0D3BNF9-F1
#
_cell.length_a   1.000
_cell.length_b   1.000
_cell.length_c   1.000
_cell.angle_alpha   90.00
_cell.angle_beta   90.00
_cell.angle_gamma   90.00
#
_symmetry.space_group_name_H-M   'P 1'
#
loop_
_entity.id
_entity.type
_entity.pdbx_description
1 polymer ?
#
loop_
_entity_poly.entity_id
_entity_poly.type
_entity_poly.pdbx_seq_one_letter_code
_entity_poly.pdbx_strand_id
1 'polypeptide(L)'
;MSSSSSDEVEERLEEIFEEIVEDTYNEIVQSQTNKQRRHAYIEQNREAGHDRLWNDYFSEDYTFSTQLFRRRFRMNKELFMRIVDGLSENVPFFQQRRDATGRLGLSPLQKCTTAK
;
A
#
# COMPACT_ATOMS: atom_id res chain seq x y z
N MET A 1 37.40 39.61 40.81
CA MET A 1 37.99 39.43 39.46
C MET A 1 37.98 37.94 39.19
N SER A 2 36.93 37.43 38.54
CA SER A 2 36.75 36.00 38.24
C SER A 2 36.19 35.90 36.82
N SER A 3 37.07 35.89 35.82
CA SER A 3 36.66 35.69 34.42
C SER A 3 37.62 34.82 33.62
N SER A 4 38.79 34.43 34.14
CA SER A 4 39.79 33.71 33.33
C SER A 4 39.58 32.19 33.23
N SER A 5 38.68 31.62 34.04
CA SER A 5 38.45 30.16 34.09
C SER A 5 37.26 29.70 33.25
N SER A 6 36.44 30.62 32.75
CA SER A 6 35.23 30.30 31.99
C SER A 6 35.53 30.18 30.50
N ASP A 7 36.46 30.98 29.98
CA ASP A 7 36.83 31.02 28.55
C ASP A 7 37.44 29.70 28.06
N GLU A 8 38.27 29.05 28.88
CA GLU A 8 38.91 27.76 28.55
C GLU A 8 37.90 26.60 28.54
N VAL A 9 36.84 26.71 29.34
CA VAL A 9 35.76 25.70 29.38
C VAL A 9 34.85 25.86 28.17
N GLU A 10 34.61 27.09 27.72
CA GLU A 10 33.80 27.39 26.54
C GLU A 10 34.48 26.91 25.25
N GLU A 11 35.79 27.13 25.10
CA GLU A 11 36.58 26.61 23.97
C GLU A 11 36.53 25.07 23.89
N ARG A 12 36.60 24.39 25.04
CA ARG A 12 36.49 22.93 25.12
C ARG A 12 35.09 22.42 24.78
N LEU A 13 34.05 23.20 25.05
CA LEU A 13 32.68 22.86 24.68
C LEU A 13 32.44 23.04 23.18
N GLU A 14 33.02 24.07 22.57
CA GLU A 14 32.98 24.30 21.12
C GLU A 14 33.68 23.15 20.37
N GLU A 15 34.84 22.71 20.82
CA GLU A 15 35.58 21.59 20.22
C GLU A 15 34.76 20.29 20.23
N ILE A 16 34.11 19.98 21.36
CA ILE A 16 33.23 18.81 21.50
C ILE A 16 31.99 18.94 20.61
N PHE A 17 31.44 20.15 20.50
CA PHE A 17 30.26 20.38 19.66
C PHE A 17 30.58 20.17 18.18
N GLU A 18 31.71 20.69 17.70
CA GLU A 18 32.17 20.48 16.32
C GLU A 18 32.42 19.00 16.04
N GLU A 19 33.04 18.26 16.96
CA GLU A 19 33.25 16.80 16.82
C GLU A 19 31.90 16.04 16.67
N ILE A 20 30.91 16.36 17.52
CA ILE A 20 29.59 15.74 17.45
C ILE A 20 28.87 16.08 16.14
N VAL A 21 28.98 17.33 15.68
CA VAL A 21 28.37 17.77 14.41
C VAL A 21 29.01 17.05 13.22
N GLU A 22 30.32 16.91 13.21
CA GLU A 22 31.07 16.22 12.15
C GLU A 22 30.72 14.72 12.11
N ASP A 23 30.67 14.05 13.27
CA ASP A 23 30.30 12.64 13.39
C ASP A 23 28.85 12.39 12.95
N THR A 24 27.92 13.23 13.41
CA THR A 24 26.51 13.11 13.01
C THR A 24 26.31 13.41 11.52
N TYR A 25 27.04 14.37 10.96
CA TYR A 25 27.03 14.64 9.52
C TYR A 25 27.53 13.44 8.72
N ASN A 26 28.67 12.85 9.13
CA ASN A 26 29.25 11.69 8.47
C ASN A 26 28.32 10.47 8.53
N GLU A 27 27.64 10.23 9.65
CA GLU A 27 26.65 9.15 9.79
C GLU A 27 25.43 9.37 8.87
N ILE A 28 24.94 10.61 8.77
CA ILE A 28 23.85 10.97 7.85
C ILE A 28 24.27 10.77 6.39
N VAL A 29 25.46 11.22 6.00
CA VAL A 29 25.97 11.08 4.63
C VAL A 29 26.18 9.61 4.27
N GLN A 30 26.74 8.81 5.18
CA GLN A 30 26.94 7.38 4.96
C GLN A 30 25.62 6.62 4.85
N SER A 31 24.62 6.94 5.67
CA SER A 31 23.29 6.30 5.63
C SER A 31 22.48 6.64 4.38
N GLN A 32 22.74 7.78 3.71
CA GLN A 32 22.09 8.16 2.44
C GLN A 32 22.48 7.29 1.23
N THR A 33 23.54 6.48 1.32
CA THR A 33 24.01 5.63 0.22
C THR A 33 23.11 4.43 -0.05
N ASN A 34 22.24 4.07 0.90
CA ASN A 34 21.26 2.99 0.75
C ASN A 34 19.97 3.50 0.10
N LYS A 35 20.06 4.00 -1.14
CA LYS A 35 18.87 4.24 -1.97
C LYS A 35 18.21 2.89 -2.24
N GLN A 36 17.21 2.54 -1.42
CA GLN A 36 16.33 1.41 -1.70
C GLN A 36 15.82 1.53 -3.14
N ARG A 37 16.08 0.49 -3.94
CA ARG A 37 15.59 0.42 -5.32
C ARG A 37 14.07 0.54 -5.28
N ARG A 38 13.53 1.67 -5.76
CA ARG A 38 12.09 1.86 -5.91
C ARG A 38 11.62 0.93 -7.04
N HIS A 39 10.71 0.02 -6.74
CA HIS A 39 10.07 -0.80 -7.77
C HIS A 39 9.36 0.10 -8.78
N ALA A 40 9.53 -0.19 -10.07
CA ALA A 40 8.82 0.54 -11.12
C ALA A 40 7.31 0.25 -11.00
N TYR A 41 6.50 1.29 -11.07
CA TYR A 41 5.05 1.14 -11.12
C TYR A 41 4.64 0.50 -12.46
N ILE A 42 3.91 -0.61 -12.40
CA ILE A 42 3.32 -1.26 -13.58
C ILE A 42 1.81 -1.06 -13.52
N GLU A 43 1.25 -0.42 -14.55
CA GLU A 43 -0.18 -0.23 -14.68
C GLU A 43 -0.87 -1.54 -15.08
N GLN A 44 -1.60 -2.14 -14.13
CA GLN A 44 -2.27 -3.43 -14.30
C GLN A 44 -3.73 -3.32 -14.76
N ASN A 45 -4.20 -2.12 -15.17
CA ASN A 45 -5.56 -1.90 -15.66
C ASN A 45 -6.66 -2.49 -14.75
N ARG A 46 -6.60 -2.19 -13.45
CA ARG A 46 -7.45 -2.78 -12.40
C ARG A 46 -8.94 -2.60 -12.69
N GLU A 47 -9.33 -1.43 -13.16
CA GLU A 47 -10.72 -1.07 -13.50
C GLU A 47 -11.21 -1.90 -14.69
N ALA A 48 -10.45 -1.94 -15.79
CA ALA A 48 -10.80 -2.78 -16.94
C ALA A 48 -10.87 -4.28 -16.56
N GLY A 49 -10.05 -4.73 -15.61
CA GLY A 49 -10.14 -6.08 -15.06
C GLY A 49 -11.44 -6.34 -14.29
N HIS A 50 -11.98 -5.33 -13.59
CA HIS A 50 -13.26 -5.40 -12.91
C HIS A 50 -14.41 -5.48 -13.94
N ASP A 51 -14.40 -4.61 -14.95
CA ASP A 51 -15.46 -4.56 -15.96
C ASP A 51 -15.56 -5.88 -16.74
N ARG A 52 -14.41 -6.47 -17.12
CA ARG A 52 -14.38 -7.79 -17.77
C ARG A 52 -14.98 -8.87 -16.87
N LEU A 53 -14.58 -8.92 -15.61
CA LEU A 53 -15.11 -9.88 -14.64
C LEU A 53 -16.62 -9.73 -14.47
N TRP A 54 -17.09 -8.47 -14.41
CA TRP A 54 -18.51 -8.15 -14.31
C TRP A 54 -19.29 -8.62 -15.54
N ASN A 55 -18.84 -8.25 -16.74
CA ASN A 55 -19.52 -8.60 -17.99
C ASN A 55 -19.53 -10.11 -18.27
N ASP A 56 -18.48 -10.83 -17.86
CA ASP A 56 -18.37 -12.26 -18.08
C ASP A 56 -19.36 -13.09 -17.24
N TYR A 57 -19.63 -12.65 -16.00
CA TYR A 57 -20.30 -13.49 -15.00
C TYR A 57 -21.45 -12.82 -14.24
N PHE A 58 -21.43 -11.50 -14.11
CA PHE A 58 -22.26 -10.78 -13.14
C PHE A 58 -23.28 -9.81 -13.76
N SER A 59 -23.09 -9.35 -14.99
CA SER A 59 -24.09 -8.58 -15.73
C SER A 59 -25.41 -9.35 -15.92
N GLU A 60 -26.44 -8.67 -16.40
CA GLU A 60 -27.71 -9.29 -16.79
C GLU A 60 -27.53 -10.13 -18.05
N ASP A 61 -26.89 -9.56 -19.08
CA ASP A 61 -26.51 -10.22 -20.32
C ASP A 61 -25.10 -10.83 -20.23
N TYR A 62 -24.88 -11.68 -19.23
CA TYR A 62 -23.55 -12.22 -18.95
C TYR A 62 -23.10 -13.27 -19.98
N THR A 63 -21.82 -13.22 -20.36
CA THR A 63 -21.25 -14.09 -21.41
C THR A 63 -21.32 -15.58 -21.06
N PHE A 64 -21.12 -15.95 -19.79
CA PHE A 64 -21.00 -17.37 -19.37
C PHE A 64 -22.18 -17.88 -18.56
N SER A 65 -22.92 -18.87 -19.09
CA SER A 65 -24.09 -19.49 -18.45
C SER A 65 -23.93 -19.79 -16.94
N THR A 66 -25.05 -19.78 -16.18
CA THR A 66 -25.07 -20.11 -14.75
C THR A 66 -24.37 -21.43 -14.40
N GLN A 67 -24.38 -22.41 -15.31
CA GLN A 67 -23.68 -23.69 -15.11
C GLN A 67 -22.16 -23.51 -15.07
N LEU A 68 -21.62 -22.67 -15.96
CA LEU A 68 -20.20 -22.32 -15.98
C LEU A 68 -19.82 -21.48 -14.76
N PHE A 69 -20.71 -20.57 -14.32
CA PHE A 69 -20.52 -19.86 -13.06
C PHE A 69 -20.37 -20.83 -11.89
N ARG A 70 -21.31 -21.78 -11.72
CA ARG A 70 -21.25 -22.78 -10.64
C ARG A 70 -20.03 -23.68 -10.75
N ARG A 71 -19.62 -24.07 -11.96
CA ARG A 71 -18.39 -24.85 -12.18
C ARG A 71 -17.15 -24.07 -11.77
N ARG A 72 -17.10 -22.76 -12.05
CA ARG A 72 -16.00 -21.89 -11.65
C ARG A 72 -16.05 -21.66 -10.14
N PHE A 73 -17.05 -20.96 -9.63
CA PHE A 73 -17.13 -20.47 -8.25
C PHE A 73 -17.64 -21.48 -7.22
N ARG A 74 -18.12 -22.66 -7.64
CA ARG A 74 -18.63 -23.74 -6.77
C ARG A 74 -19.86 -23.35 -5.92
N MET A 75 -20.47 -22.21 -6.21
CA MET A 75 -21.68 -21.70 -5.57
C MET A 75 -22.57 -20.99 -6.60
N ASN A 76 -23.79 -20.66 -6.21
CA ASN A 76 -24.67 -19.86 -7.06
C ASN A 76 -24.26 -18.37 -7.04
N LYS A 77 -24.69 -17.61 -8.05
CA LYS A 77 -24.32 -16.20 -8.22
C LYS A 77 -24.83 -15.32 -7.08
N GLU A 78 -26.08 -15.52 -6.66
CA GLU A 78 -26.67 -14.73 -5.58
C GLU A 78 -25.95 -14.89 -4.23
N LEU A 79 -25.60 -16.12 -3.86
CA LEU A 79 -24.85 -16.42 -2.65
C LEU A 79 -23.45 -15.79 -2.72
N PHE A 80 -22.80 -15.88 -3.89
CA PHE A 80 -21.52 -15.22 -4.09
C PHE A 80 -21.64 -13.71 -3.87
N MET A 81 -22.66 -13.06 -4.44
CA MET A 81 -22.89 -11.62 -4.25
C MET A 81 -23.17 -11.28 -2.79
N ARG A 82 -24.01 -12.05 -2.07
CA ARG A 82 -24.24 -11.83 -0.63
C ARG A 82 -22.97 -11.94 0.20
N ILE A 83 -22.06 -12.87 -0.16
CA ILE A 83 -20.74 -12.99 0.50
C ILE A 83 -19.90 -11.76 0.19
N VAL A 84 -19.85 -11.32 -1.06
CA VAL A 84 -19.11 -10.12 -1.47
C VAL A 84 -19.59 -8.90 -0.70
N ASP A 85 -20.91 -8.70 -0.62
CA ASP A 85 -21.53 -7.57 0.08
C ASP A 85 -21.24 -7.64 1.58
N GLY A 86 -21.49 -8.79 2.22
CA GLY A 86 -21.21 -8.99 3.64
C GLY A 86 -19.74 -8.78 4.00
N LEU A 87 -18.81 -9.23 3.17
CA LEU A 87 -17.38 -8.98 3.36
C LEU A 87 -17.02 -7.52 3.15
N SER A 88 -17.61 -6.86 2.15
CA SER A 88 -17.38 -5.44 1.86
C SER A 88 -17.84 -4.54 3.01
N GLU A 89 -18.94 -4.89 3.67
CA GLU A 89 -19.46 -4.12 4.80
C GLU A 89 -18.65 -4.35 6.07
N ASN A 90 -18.34 -5.62 6.38
CA ASN A 90 -17.84 -5.99 7.71
C ASN A 90 -16.31 -6.11 7.79
N VAL A 91 -15.61 -6.25 6.65
CA VAL A 91 -14.17 -6.52 6.63
C VAL A 91 -13.43 -5.40 5.87
N PRO A 92 -12.61 -4.58 6.55
CA PRO A 92 -11.91 -3.44 5.93
C PRO A 92 -11.03 -3.82 4.73
N PHE A 93 -10.50 -5.05 4.68
CA PHE A 93 -9.72 -5.53 3.55
C PHE A 93 -10.55 -5.60 2.27
N PHE A 94 -11.84 -5.94 2.33
CA PHE A 94 -12.68 -6.08 1.14
C PHE A 94 -13.20 -4.75 0.62
N GLN A 95 -13.35 -3.74 1.49
CA GLN A 95 -13.73 -2.38 1.09
C GLN A 95 -12.82 -1.85 -0.02
N GLN A 96 -13.42 -1.31 -1.07
CA GLN A 96 -12.67 -0.62 -2.11
C GLN A 96 -12.34 0.79 -1.61
N ARG A 97 -11.04 1.10 -1.54
CA ARG A 97 -10.55 2.39 -1.07
C ARG A 97 -9.59 2.96 -2.10
N ARG A 98 -9.44 4.29 -2.09
CA ARG A 98 -8.39 4.95 -2.85
C ARG A 98 -7.05 4.74 -2.15
N ASP A 99 -6.03 4.44 -2.94
CA ASP A 99 -4.66 4.38 -2.46
C ASP A 99 -4.07 5.79 -2.24
N ALA A 100 -2.83 5.88 -1.76
CA ALA A 100 -2.15 7.15 -1.53
C ALA A 100 -1.98 8.01 -2.81
N THR A 101 -2.15 7.41 -4.00
CA THR A 101 -2.12 8.11 -5.29
C THR A 101 -3.51 8.53 -5.77
N GLY A 102 -4.56 8.26 -4.97
CA GLY A 102 -5.94 8.58 -5.29
C GLY A 102 -6.62 7.58 -6.22
N ARG A 103 -5.97 6.48 -6.61
CA ARG A 103 -6.52 5.46 -7.51
C ARG A 103 -7.33 4.44 -6.73
N LEU A 104 -8.43 3.94 -7.30
CA LEU A 104 -9.19 2.87 -6.67
C LEU A 104 -8.39 1.57 -6.63
N GLY A 105 -8.35 0.95 -5.45
CA GLY A 105 -7.80 -0.40 -5.28
C GLY A 105 -8.69 -1.46 -5.94
N LEU A 106 -8.28 -2.73 -5.80
CA LEU A 106 -9.09 -3.87 -6.28
C LEU A 106 -10.49 -3.84 -5.66
N SER A 107 -11.49 -4.10 -6.50
CA SER A 107 -12.88 -4.23 -6.07
C SER A 107 -13.06 -5.45 -5.15
N PRO A 108 -14.08 -5.45 -4.28
CA PRO A 108 -14.37 -6.61 -3.43
C PRO A 108 -14.63 -7.88 -4.27
N LEU A 109 -15.26 -7.71 -5.42
CA LEU A 109 -15.51 -8.77 -6.41
C LEU A 109 -14.21 -9.44 -6.89
N GLN A 110 -13.21 -8.62 -7.24
CA GLN A 110 -11.89 -9.12 -7.66
C GLN A 110 -11.19 -9.85 -6.52
N LYS A 111 -11.22 -9.30 -5.30
CA LYS A 111 -10.63 -9.93 -4.10
C LYS A 111 -11.28 -11.27 -3.77
N CYS A 112 -12.60 -11.37 -3.86
CA CYS A 112 -13.34 -12.62 -3.63
C CYS A 112 -13.08 -13.64 -4.74
N THR A 113 -12.80 -13.19 -5.96
CA THR A 113 -12.51 -14.09 -7.09
C THR A 113 -11.12 -14.70 -7.02
N THR A 114 -10.15 -13.99 -6.41
CA THR A 114 -8.78 -14.47 -6.24
C THR A 114 -8.61 -15.52 -5.14
N ALA A 115 -9.54 -15.61 -4.18
CA ALA A 115 -9.48 -16.53 -3.04
C ALA A 115 -9.90 -17.98 -3.36
N LYS A 116 -9.61 -18.45 -4.58
CA LYS A 116 -10.14 -19.69 -5.15
C LYS A 116 -9.24 -20.90 -4.95
#